data_AF-A0A1S3TT00-F1
#
_entry.id   AF-A0A1S3TT00-F1
#
_cell.length_a   1.000
_cell.length_b   1.000
_cell.length_c   1.000
_cell.angle_alpha   90.00
_cell.angle_beta   90.00
_cell.angle_gamma   90.00
#
_symmetry.space_group_name_H-M   'P 1'
#
loop_
_entity.id
_entity.type
_entity.pdbx_description
1 polymer ?
#
loop_
_entity_poly.entity_id
_entity_poly.type
_entity_poly.pdbx_seq_one_letter_code
_entity_poly.pdbx_strand_id
1 'polypeptide(L)'
;MGIPHFLCLPLPIQGHVNPLMQFSLLLAKHGCKVTFVHTEFSHKRANTAGGDNMEEAKVEMVTLPDGLDPQDDRSDVAKLLVSMKTTMPALLPKLIQDINASNVDNKITCIIVTINMGWALQVGNKMGIKGALLCPASATSLASAACIPNLIEDAIIDSQGLPTKNQEIQLSPNMPMMDTSYLPWRGFNKIFFEHLMQEMQTLKVGEWWLCICAGVPFLCWPCTTDQFLNKSYICDVWKIGVGLEKDETGIVSREEIKKKVDQLLVDEDIKGRSLKLKEMTINNIQEGGQSSKNLNFFMEWAK
;
A
#
# COMPACT_ATOMS: atom_id res chain seq x y z
N MET A 1 -12.20 -0.27 29.46
CA MET A 1 -11.40 0.21 28.31
C MET A 1 -12.22 -0.05 27.06
N GLY A 2 -12.41 0.97 26.21
CA GLY A 2 -13.19 0.83 24.98
C GLY A 2 -12.53 -0.10 23.97
N ILE A 3 -13.34 -0.64 23.06
CA ILE A 3 -12.89 -1.38 21.89
C ILE A 3 -12.53 -0.34 20.82
N PRO A 4 -11.37 -0.39 20.14
CA PRO A 4 -11.10 0.53 19.04
C PRO A 4 -12.13 0.39 17.92
N HIS A 5 -12.50 1.53 17.33
CA HIS A 5 -13.35 1.57 16.15
C HIS A 5 -12.59 2.25 15.02
N PHE A 6 -12.23 1.45 14.00
CA PHE A 6 -11.46 1.88 12.85
C PHE A 6 -12.35 2.27 11.68
N LEU A 7 -12.10 3.45 11.10
CA LEU A 7 -12.62 3.83 9.79
C LEU A 7 -11.54 3.58 8.73
N CYS A 8 -11.74 2.60 7.87
CA CYS A 8 -10.79 2.19 6.84
C CYS A 8 -11.16 2.82 5.48
N LEU A 9 -10.26 3.62 4.91
CA LEU A 9 -10.47 4.34 3.64
C LEU A 9 -9.35 4.05 2.63
N PRO A 10 -9.54 3.08 1.71
CA PRO A 10 -8.57 2.79 0.67
C PRO A 10 -8.73 3.72 -0.54
N LEU A 11 -7.65 3.85 -1.32
CA LEU A 11 -7.73 4.26 -2.71
C LEU A 11 -8.54 3.18 -3.47
N PRO A 12 -9.59 3.50 -4.24
CA PRO A 12 -10.46 2.53 -4.94
C PRO A 12 -9.81 1.78 -6.12
N ILE A 13 -8.62 1.21 -5.89
CA ILE A 13 -7.86 0.36 -6.81
C ILE A 13 -7.59 -0.96 -6.09
N GLN A 14 -7.69 -2.09 -6.79
CA GLN A 14 -7.60 -3.43 -6.17
C GLN A 14 -6.32 -3.65 -5.35
N GLY A 15 -5.17 -3.12 -5.81
CA GLY A 15 -3.90 -3.19 -5.08
C GLY A 15 -3.90 -2.47 -3.73
N HIS A 16 -4.89 -1.61 -3.46
CA HIS A 16 -5.06 -0.86 -2.21
C HIS A 16 -6.25 -1.39 -1.40
N VAL A 17 -7.37 -1.67 -2.07
CA VAL A 17 -8.59 -2.21 -1.44
C VAL A 17 -8.31 -3.57 -0.79
N ASN A 18 -7.66 -4.49 -1.50
CA ASN A 18 -7.46 -5.85 -1.00
C ASN A 18 -6.57 -5.89 0.25
N PRO A 19 -5.37 -5.25 0.28
CA PRO A 19 -4.56 -5.23 1.51
C PRO A 19 -5.26 -4.59 2.70
N LEU A 20 -5.95 -3.46 2.50
CA LEU A 20 -6.65 -2.80 3.60
C LEU A 20 -7.85 -3.64 4.08
N MET A 21 -8.56 -4.32 3.19
CA MET A 21 -9.66 -5.22 3.56
C MET A 21 -9.14 -6.42 4.37
N GLN A 22 -8.05 -7.05 3.94
CA GLN A 22 -7.44 -8.15 4.70
C GLN A 22 -6.97 -7.69 6.10
N PHE A 23 -6.40 -6.48 6.19
CA PHE A 23 -6.04 -5.90 7.47
C PHE A 23 -7.27 -5.57 8.34
N SER A 24 -8.35 -5.10 7.73
CA SER A 24 -9.63 -4.83 8.40
C SER A 24 -10.25 -6.10 8.99
N LEU A 25 -10.26 -7.20 8.23
CA LEU A 25 -10.71 -8.51 8.71
C LEU A 25 -9.83 -9.02 9.87
N LEU A 26 -8.52 -8.78 9.81
CA LEU A 26 -7.60 -9.12 10.89
C LEU A 26 -7.92 -8.34 12.17
N LEU A 27 -8.15 -7.02 12.08
CA LEU A 27 -8.56 -6.19 13.22
C LEU A 27 -9.89 -6.66 13.81
N ALA A 28 -10.87 -6.96 12.96
CA ALA A 28 -12.16 -7.48 13.37
C ALA A 28 -12.06 -8.86 14.05
N LYS A 29 -11.14 -9.72 13.59
CA LYS A 29 -10.82 -11.00 14.23
C LYS A 29 -10.25 -10.82 15.65
N HIS A 30 -9.56 -9.71 15.92
CA HIS A 30 -9.06 -9.34 17.25
C HIS A 30 -10.08 -8.53 18.08
N GLY A 31 -11.35 -8.51 17.66
CA GLY A 31 -12.44 -7.90 18.42
C GLY A 31 -12.60 -6.40 18.24
N CYS A 32 -11.85 -5.77 17.32
CA CYS A 32 -12.03 -4.35 17.01
C CYS A 32 -13.30 -4.15 16.16
N LYS A 33 -13.96 -2.99 16.32
CA LYS A 33 -15.01 -2.58 15.38
C LYS A 33 -14.35 -1.96 14.15
N VAL A 34 -14.84 -2.30 12.96
CA VAL A 34 -14.31 -1.75 11.71
C VAL A 34 -15.45 -1.31 10.81
N THR A 35 -15.35 -0.07 10.33
CA THR A 35 -16.17 0.47 9.25
C THR A 35 -15.28 0.71 8.04
N PHE A 36 -15.63 0.12 6.90
CA PHE A 36 -14.85 0.19 5.67
C PHE A 36 -15.58 1.03 4.63
N VAL A 37 -14.89 2.02 4.08
CA VAL A 37 -15.46 2.97 3.13
C VAL A 37 -15.17 2.52 1.71
N HIS A 38 -16.22 2.32 0.93
CA HIS A 38 -16.15 2.15 -0.52
C HIS A 38 -16.55 3.44 -1.25
N THR A 39 -16.14 3.55 -2.51
CA THR A 39 -16.84 4.50 -3.40
C THR A 39 -18.20 3.92 -3.80
N GLU A 40 -19.21 4.77 -3.96
CA GLU A 40 -20.53 4.35 -4.44
C GLU A 40 -20.43 3.55 -5.76
N PHE A 41 -19.54 3.98 -6.66
CA PHE A 41 -19.26 3.27 -7.92
C PHE A 41 -18.73 1.86 -7.66
N SER A 42 -17.73 1.70 -6.78
CA SER A 42 -17.13 0.40 -6.47
C SER A 42 -18.14 -0.55 -5.83
N HIS A 43 -18.96 -0.03 -4.91
CA HIS A 43 -20.00 -0.80 -4.24
C HIS A 43 -21.06 -1.30 -5.23
N LYS A 44 -21.54 -0.45 -6.16
CA LYS A 44 -22.48 -0.86 -7.21
C LYS A 44 -21.91 -1.98 -8.09
N ARG A 45 -20.63 -1.88 -8.45
CA ARG A 45 -19.94 -2.90 -9.26
C ARG A 45 -19.81 -4.23 -8.52
N ALA A 46 -19.47 -4.21 -7.24
CA ALA A 46 -19.35 -5.40 -6.41
C ALA A 46 -20.69 -6.16 -6.30
N ASN A 47 -21.78 -5.44 -6.02
CA ASN A 47 -23.12 -6.03 -5.90
C ASN A 47 -23.64 -6.62 -7.22
N THR A 48 -23.25 -6.03 -8.35
CA THR A 48 -23.65 -6.53 -9.69
C THR A 48 -22.88 -7.80 -10.06
N ALA A 49 -21.69 -8.00 -9.50
CA ALA A 49 -20.85 -9.18 -9.72
C ALA A 49 -21.24 -10.40 -8.85
N GLY A 50 -22.28 -10.30 -8.01
CA GLY A 50 -22.87 -11.43 -7.28
C GLY A 50 -22.01 -12.02 -6.16
N GLY A 51 -21.06 -11.26 -5.63
CA GLY A 51 -20.16 -11.72 -4.57
C GLY A 51 -20.72 -11.50 -3.17
N ASP A 52 -21.67 -12.32 -2.73
CA ASP A 52 -21.98 -12.46 -1.30
C ASP A 52 -20.95 -13.40 -0.65
N ASN A 53 -19.83 -12.86 -0.17
CA ASN A 53 -18.91 -13.66 0.65
C ASN A 53 -19.25 -13.47 2.13
N MET A 54 -19.86 -14.51 2.70
CA MET A 54 -20.33 -14.65 4.09
C MET A 54 -19.26 -14.49 5.21
N GLU A 55 -18.05 -14.00 4.92
CA GLU A 55 -17.06 -13.58 5.94
C GLU A 55 -17.14 -12.08 6.29
N GLU A 56 -17.93 -11.30 5.54
CA GLU A 56 -18.08 -9.85 5.69
C GLU A 56 -18.90 -9.40 6.92
N ALA A 57 -19.50 -10.34 7.67
CA ALA A 57 -20.37 -10.02 8.81
C ALA A 57 -19.71 -9.25 9.98
N LYS A 58 -18.38 -9.08 9.96
CA LYS A 58 -17.62 -8.37 11.01
C LYS A 58 -17.14 -6.98 10.63
N VAL A 59 -17.30 -6.57 9.37
CA VAL A 59 -16.88 -5.24 8.88
C VAL A 59 -18.09 -4.50 8.35
N GLU A 60 -18.37 -3.33 8.90
CA GLU A 60 -19.49 -2.49 8.48
C GLU A 60 -19.11 -1.73 7.21
N MET A 61 -19.88 -1.89 6.13
CA MET A 61 -19.58 -1.24 4.85
C MET A 61 -20.36 0.06 4.71
N VAL A 62 -19.68 1.14 4.35
CA VAL A 62 -20.29 2.45 4.05
C VAL A 62 -19.76 3.00 2.74
N THR A 63 -20.43 4.01 2.19
CA THR A 63 -20.06 4.59 0.89
C THR A 63 -19.85 6.09 0.94
N LEU A 64 -18.96 6.58 0.09
CA LEU A 64 -18.85 7.99 -0.30
C LEU A 64 -18.83 8.12 -1.82
N PRO A 65 -19.36 9.20 -2.40
CA PRO A 65 -19.19 9.46 -3.83
C PRO A 65 -17.73 9.83 -4.12
N ASP A 66 -17.17 9.28 -5.20
CA ASP A 66 -15.81 9.60 -5.65
C ASP A 66 -15.71 10.96 -6.36
N GLY A 67 -16.85 11.62 -6.59
CA GLY A 67 -16.97 12.93 -7.24
C GLY A 67 -17.01 12.91 -8.76
N LEU A 68 -16.85 11.73 -9.39
CA LEU A 68 -16.92 11.60 -10.85
C LEU A 68 -18.35 11.30 -11.32
N ASP A 69 -18.70 11.75 -12.52
CA ASP A 69 -19.98 11.43 -13.13
C ASP A 69 -20.08 9.92 -13.41
N PRO A 70 -21.27 9.30 -13.43
CA PRO A 70 -21.40 7.85 -13.65
C PRO A 70 -20.77 7.31 -14.95
N GLN A 71 -20.62 8.18 -15.97
CA GLN A 71 -20.05 7.83 -17.27
C GLN A 71 -18.54 8.05 -17.36
N ASP A 72 -17.93 8.72 -16.38
CA ASP A 72 -16.50 8.98 -16.39
C ASP A 72 -15.68 7.69 -16.28
N ASP A 73 -14.54 7.65 -16.97
CA ASP A 73 -13.60 6.55 -16.88
C ASP A 73 -12.82 6.60 -15.56
N ARG A 74 -13.01 5.58 -14.71
CA ARG A 74 -12.25 5.39 -13.47
C ARG A 74 -10.88 4.72 -13.68
N SER A 75 -10.55 4.32 -14.90
CA SER A 75 -9.21 3.81 -15.24
C SER A 75 -8.17 4.94 -15.28
N ASP A 76 -8.61 6.18 -15.52
CA ASP A 76 -7.80 7.39 -15.30
C ASP A 76 -7.65 7.68 -13.81
N VAL A 77 -6.64 7.04 -13.21
CA VAL A 77 -6.33 7.17 -11.79
C VAL A 77 -6.02 8.62 -11.40
N ALA A 78 -5.46 9.43 -12.31
CA ALA A 78 -5.12 10.82 -12.03
C ALA A 78 -6.39 11.65 -11.83
N LYS A 79 -7.32 11.54 -12.79
CA LYS A 79 -8.62 12.21 -12.74
C LYS A 79 -9.42 11.78 -11.52
N LEU A 80 -9.43 10.47 -11.22
CA LEU A 80 -10.10 9.91 -10.05
C LEU A 80 -9.53 10.48 -8.73
N LEU A 81 -8.20 10.52 -8.60
CA LEU A 81 -7.54 11.07 -7.41
C LEU A 81 -7.88 12.55 -7.18
N VAL A 82 -7.83 13.36 -8.23
CA VAL A 82 -8.18 14.78 -8.15
C VAL A 82 -9.64 14.94 -7.70
N SER A 83 -10.56 14.22 -8.34
CA SER A 83 -11.99 14.30 -8.03
C SER A 83 -12.33 13.91 -6.59
N MET A 84 -11.71 12.82 -6.09
CA MET A 84 -11.88 12.39 -4.71
C MET A 84 -11.35 13.43 -3.74
N LYS A 85 -10.17 14.01 -4.01
CA LYS A 85 -9.56 15.05 -3.17
C LYS A 85 -10.38 16.34 -3.13
N THR A 86 -11.12 16.67 -4.17
CA THR A 86 -11.98 17.86 -4.18
C THR A 86 -13.33 17.60 -3.51
N THR A 87 -13.83 16.36 -3.56
CA THR A 87 -15.21 16.04 -3.16
C THR A 87 -15.30 15.43 -1.77
N MET A 88 -14.55 14.36 -1.51
CA MET A 88 -14.72 13.54 -0.31
C MET A 88 -14.34 14.24 1.00
N PRO A 89 -13.35 15.17 1.08
CA PRO A 89 -13.04 15.86 2.35
C PRO A 89 -14.21 16.65 2.94
N ALA A 90 -15.11 17.17 2.10
CA ALA A 90 -16.29 17.90 2.56
C ALA A 90 -17.38 16.96 3.13
N LEU A 91 -17.39 15.70 2.70
CA LEU A 91 -18.41 14.71 3.05
C LEU A 91 -18.00 13.83 4.23
N LEU A 92 -16.70 13.54 4.36
CA LEU A 92 -16.16 12.67 5.39
C LEU A 92 -16.53 13.09 6.84
N PRO A 93 -16.52 14.38 7.23
CA PRO A 93 -16.92 14.77 8.59
C PRO A 93 -18.35 14.38 8.94
N LYS A 94 -19.27 14.56 7.98
CA LYS A 94 -20.68 14.21 8.16
C LYS A 94 -20.86 12.69 8.30
N LEU A 95 -20.20 11.92 7.44
CA LEU A 95 -20.18 10.45 7.55
C LEU A 95 -19.68 9.98 8.93
N ILE A 96 -18.57 10.53 9.41
CA ILE A 96 -18.01 10.20 10.73
C ILE A 96 -19.02 10.53 11.84
N GLN A 97 -19.67 11.70 11.77
CA GLN A 97 -20.69 12.10 12.74
C GLN A 97 -21.89 11.14 12.75
N ASP A 98 -22.37 10.72 11.58
CA ASP A 98 -23.51 9.82 11.44
C ASP A 98 -23.19 8.40 11.96
N ILE A 99 -21.97 7.90 11.68
CA ILE A 99 -21.49 6.63 12.24
C ILE A 99 -21.39 6.73 13.77
N ASN A 100 -20.82 7.82 14.29
CA ASN A 100 -20.67 8.01 15.74
C ASN A 100 -22.01 8.20 16.45
N ALA A 101 -23.00 8.80 15.80
CA ALA A 101 -24.36 8.94 16.34
C ALA A 101 -25.07 7.58 16.43
N SER A 102 -24.83 6.69 15.46
CA SER A 102 -25.36 5.33 15.46
C SER A 102 -24.62 4.37 16.42
N ASN A 103 -23.45 4.78 16.94
CA ASN A 103 -22.57 3.97 17.77
C ASN A 103 -22.13 4.72 19.04
N VAL A 104 -23.11 5.15 19.85
CA VAL A 104 -22.89 6.05 21.00
C VAL A 104 -21.80 5.55 21.95
N ASP A 105 -21.76 4.23 22.20
CA ASP A 105 -20.83 3.60 23.14
C ASP A 105 -19.49 3.17 22.50
N ASN A 106 -19.35 3.29 21.17
CA ASN A 106 -18.15 2.88 20.44
C ASN A 106 -17.90 3.76 19.19
N LYS A 107 -17.56 5.03 19.43
CA LYS A 107 -17.26 6.01 18.39
C LYS A 107 -15.94 5.67 17.68
N ILE A 108 -15.79 6.10 16.43
CA ILE A 108 -14.56 6.00 15.65
C ILE A 108 -13.42 6.64 16.44
N THR A 109 -12.39 5.85 16.72
CA THR A 109 -11.19 6.28 17.46
C THR A 109 -9.96 6.44 16.54
N CYS A 110 -9.97 5.79 15.37
CA CYS A 110 -8.84 5.81 14.43
C CYS A 110 -9.29 5.73 12.98
N ILE A 111 -8.63 6.49 12.09
CA ILE A 111 -8.78 6.39 10.63
C ILE A 111 -7.54 5.71 10.05
N ILE A 112 -7.75 4.66 9.26
CA ILE A 112 -6.69 3.98 8.49
C ILE A 112 -6.89 4.29 7.02
N VAL A 113 -5.88 4.88 6.40
CA VAL A 113 -5.91 5.21 4.97
C VAL A 113 -4.84 4.42 4.22
N THR A 114 -5.04 4.18 2.92
CA THR A 114 -3.89 3.83 2.06
C THR A 114 -3.21 5.07 1.52
N ILE A 115 -2.00 4.94 0.97
CA ILE A 115 -1.33 6.04 0.25
C ILE A 115 -2.25 6.64 -0.83
N ASN A 116 -2.14 7.95 -1.03
CA ASN A 116 -3.01 8.83 -1.83
C ASN A 116 -4.36 9.22 -1.20
N MET A 117 -4.70 8.66 -0.04
CA MET A 117 -5.88 9.04 0.76
C MET A 117 -5.52 9.83 2.02
N GLY A 118 -4.31 10.42 2.09
CA GLY A 118 -3.81 11.13 3.26
C GLY A 118 -4.65 12.34 3.69
N TRP A 119 -5.42 12.93 2.76
CA TRP A 119 -6.37 14.01 3.07
C TRP A 119 -7.37 13.63 4.17
N ALA A 120 -7.73 12.35 4.29
CA ALA A 120 -8.66 11.89 5.32
C ALA A 120 -8.03 11.88 6.71
N LEU A 121 -6.71 11.72 6.81
CA LEU A 121 -5.98 11.90 8.08
C LEU A 121 -6.05 13.35 8.55
N GLN A 122 -5.97 14.31 7.63
CA GLN A 122 -6.10 15.74 7.97
C GLN A 122 -7.52 16.06 8.49
N VAL A 123 -8.55 15.46 7.89
CA VAL A 123 -9.93 15.57 8.36
C VAL A 123 -10.08 14.95 9.75
N GLY A 124 -9.61 13.72 9.94
CA GLY A 124 -9.64 13.02 11.22
C GLY A 124 -8.93 13.79 12.34
N ASN A 125 -7.73 14.31 12.06
CA ASN A 125 -6.96 15.11 13.01
C ASN A 125 -7.71 16.37 13.47
N LYS A 126 -8.38 17.08 12.55
CA LYS A 126 -9.25 18.23 12.90
C LYS A 126 -10.43 17.85 13.80
N MET A 127 -10.84 16.59 13.75
CA MET A 127 -11.91 16.02 14.58
C MET A 127 -11.38 15.34 15.85
N GLY A 128 -10.06 15.38 16.10
CA GLY A 128 -9.43 14.73 17.25
C GLY A 128 -9.35 13.20 17.13
N ILE A 129 -9.43 12.65 15.92
CA ILE A 129 -9.38 11.21 15.64
C ILE A 129 -7.95 10.83 15.22
N LYS A 130 -7.43 9.75 15.79
CA LYS A 130 -6.08 9.24 15.47
C LYS A 130 -6.01 8.78 14.01
N GLY A 131 -4.80 8.81 13.44
CA GLY A 131 -4.58 8.52 12.02
C GLY A 131 -3.45 7.53 11.80
N ALA A 132 -3.65 6.57 10.90
CA ALA A 132 -2.63 5.61 10.49
C ALA A 132 -2.63 5.38 8.97
N LEU A 133 -1.45 5.06 8.43
CA LEU A 133 -1.24 4.74 7.03
C LEU A 133 -0.96 3.25 6.85
N LEU A 134 -1.68 2.63 5.92
CA LEU A 134 -1.30 1.35 5.35
C LEU A 134 -0.64 1.58 3.98
N CYS A 135 0.66 1.26 3.88
CA CYS A 135 1.36 1.30 2.61
C CYS A 135 1.31 -0.11 2.00
N PRO A 136 0.59 -0.33 0.89
CA PRO A 136 0.56 -1.64 0.25
C PRO A 136 1.85 -1.95 -0.52
N ALA A 137 2.74 -0.97 -0.73
CA ALA A 137 4.03 -1.13 -1.38
C ALA A 137 5.12 -1.61 -0.40
N SER A 138 6.30 -1.93 -0.93
CA SER A 138 7.43 -2.37 -0.09
C SER A 138 7.97 -1.25 0.79
N ALA A 139 8.58 -1.63 1.92
CA ALA A 139 9.25 -0.68 2.81
C ALA A 139 10.35 0.12 2.09
N THR A 140 10.99 -0.46 1.07
CA THR A 140 11.96 0.21 0.22
C THR A 140 11.32 1.30 -0.63
N SER A 141 10.17 1.03 -1.25
CA SER A 141 9.43 2.03 -2.03
C SER A 141 9.07 3.23 -1.17
N LEU A 142 8.64 2.94 0.05
CA LEU A 142 8.25 3.93 1.05
C LEU A 142 9.43 4.77 1.54
N ALA A 143 10.56 4.13 1.85
CA ALA A 143 11.80 4.80 2.21
C ALA A 143 12.29 5.70 1.07
N SER A 144 12.23 5.21 -0.17
CA SER A 144 12.58 6.01 -1.36
C SER A 144 11.72 7.28 -1.43
N ALA A 145 10.41 7.16 -1.22
CA ALA A 145 9.50 8.30 -1.26
C ALA A 145 9.78 9.29 -0.11
N ALA A 146 10.13 8.79 1.07
CA ALA A 146 10.50 9.63 2.22
C ALA A 146 11.80 10.42 1.99
N CYS A 147 12.74 9.86 1.21
CA CYS A 147 14.00 10.49 0.87
C CYS A 147 13.91 11.50 -0.27
N ILE A 148 12.76 11.69 -0.94
CA ILE A 148 12.62 12.61 -2.08
C ILE A 148 13.22 14.01 -1.80
N PRO A 149 12.96 14.68 -0.65
CA PRO A 149 13.55 15.99 -0.39
C PRO A 149 15.08 15.98 -0.41
N ASN A 150 15.70 14.98 0.21
CA ASN A 150 17.16 14.85 0.26
C ASN A 150 17.73 14.51 -1.13
N LEU A 151 17.04 13.65 -1.89
CA LEU A 151 17.45 13.30 -3.26
C LEU A 151 17.44 14.52 -4.20
N ILE A 152 16.53 15.47 -3.98
CA ILE A 152 16.50 16.75 -4.71
C ILE A 152 17.67 17.64 -4.25
N GLU A 153 17.88 17.76 -2.93
CA GLU A 153 18.97 18.56 -2.34
C GLU A 153 20.35 18.09 -2.81
N ASP A 154 20.56 16.79 -2.87
CA ASP A 154 21.79 16.15 -3.34
C ASP A 154 21.92 16.15 -4.89
N ALA A 155 20.96 16.74 -5.59
CA ALA A 155 20.88 16.76 -7.05
C ALA A 155 20.94 15.36 -7.70
N ILE A 156 20.45 14.33 -6.99
CA ILE A 156 20.31 12.97 -7.52
C ILE A 156 19.08 12.90 -8.43
N ILE A 157 18.01 13.60 -8.06
CA ILE A 157 16.81 13.81 -8.88
C ILE A 157 16.53 15.31 -9.04
N ASP A 158 15.83 15.68 -10.11
CA ASP A 158 15.34 17.04 -10.30
C ASP A 158 14.02 17.30 -9.55
N SER A 159 13.52 18.54 -9.63
CA SER A 159 12.22 18.92 -9.04
C SER A 159 11.01 18.19 -9.62
N GLN A 160 11.17 17.47 -10.73
CA GLN A 160 10.14 16.67 -11.39
C GLN A 160 10.27 15.18 -11.04
N GLY A 161 11.24 14.82 -10.19
CA GLY A 161 11.48 13.45 -9.75
C GLY A 161 12.28 12.61 -10.73
N LEU A 162 12.85 13.21 -11.77
CA LEU A 162 13.66 12.50 -12.77
C LEU A 162 15.11 12.42 -12.30
N PRO A 163 15.78 11.25 -12.45
CA PRO A 163 17.21 11.13 -12.19
C PRO A 163 18.02 12.12 -13.02
N THR A 164 18.93 12.86 -12.39
CA THR A 164 19.84 13.78 -13.11
C THR A 164 20.94 13.02 -13.86
N LYS A 165 21.27 11.81 -13.39
CA LYS A 165 22.19 10.86 -14.01
C LYS A 165 21.82 9.44 -13.62
N ASN A 166 22.12 8.47 -14.49
CA ASN A 166 22.02 7.06 -14.13
C ASN A 166 23.22 6.69 -13.24
N GLN A 167 22.93 6.31 -12.00
CA GLN A 167 23.94 5.93 -11.00
C GLN A 167 23.33 5.00 -9.97
N GLU A 168 24.18 4.31 -9.21
CA GLU A 168 23.76 3.61 -8.00
C GLU A 168 23.76 4.56 -6.80
N ILE A 169 22.72 4.49 -6.00
CA ILE A 169 22.57 5.26 -4.76
C ILE A 169 22.26 4.32 -3.59
N GLN A 170 22.61 4.77 -2.38
CA GLN A 170 22.23 4.10 -1.14
C GLN A 170 21.38 5.06 -0.31
N LEU A 171 20.13 4.69 0.00
CA LEU A 171 19.23 5.55 0.78
C LEU A 171 19.56 5.55 2.29
N SER A 172 20.16 4.47 2.78
CA SER A 172 20.54 4.28 4.18
C SER A 172 21.64 3.21 4.27
N PRO A 173 22.56 3.26 5.25
CA PRO A 173 23.66 2.29 5.37
C PRO A 173 23.22 0.81 5.40
N ASN A 174 22.01 0.54 5.91
CA ASN A 174 21.47 -0.82 6.02
C ASN A 174 20.58 -1.22 4.82
N MET A 175 20.47 -0.36 3.80
CA MET A 175 19.75 -0.66 2.56
C MET A 175 20.75 -1.03 1.45
N PRO A 176 20.37 -1.94 0.53
CA PRO A 176 21.16 -2.22 -0.66
C PRO A 176 21.28 -0.99 -1.55
N MET A 177 22.31 -1.00 -2.40
CA MET A 177 22.43 -0.06 -3.51
C MET A 177 21.24 -0.23 -4.46
N MET A 178 20.81 0.88 -5.04
CA MET A 178 19.71 0.94 -5.99
C MET A 178 20.11 1.83 -7.16
N ASP A 179 19.90 1.35 -8.38
CA ASP A 179 20.02 2.17 -9.57
C ASP A 179 18.91 3.25 -9.58
N THR A 180 19.26 4.52 -9.83
CA THR A 180 18.29 5.64 -9.87
C THR A 180 17.19 5.44 -10.91
N SER A 181 17.43 4.59 -11.90
CA SER A 181 16.46 4.20 -12.92
C SER A 181 15.41 3.21 -12.36
N TYR A 182 15.53 2.72 -11.14
CA TYR A 182 14.53 1.88 -10.47
C TYR A 182 13.72 2.62 -9.41
N LEU A 183 13.81 3.95 -9.35
CA LEU A 183 13.01 4.74 -8.42
C LEU A 183 11.50 4.44 -8.58
N PRO A 184 10.74 4.24 -7.49
CA PRO A 184 9.34 3.80 -7.52
C PRO A 184 8.38 4.65 -8.35
N TRP A 185 8.65 5.95 -8.43
CA TRP A 185 7.83 6.93 -9.17
C TRP A 185 8.31 7.11 -10.62
N ARG A 186 9.26 6.31 -11.10
CA ARG A 186 9.70 6.37 -12.50
C ARG A 186 8.54 6.00 -13.41
N GLY A 187 8.16 6.94 -14.28
CA GLY A 187 6.98 6.82 -15.16
C GLY A 187 5.76 7.58 -14.66
N PHE A 188 5.79 8.16 -13.45
CA PHE A 188 4.79 9.13 -13.04
C PHE A 188 4.97 10.42 -13.83
N ASN A 189 3.84 11.03 -14.22
CA ASN A 189 3.88 12.40 -14.72
C ASN A 189 4.12 13.38 -13.55
N LYS A 190 4.38 14.65 -13.88
CA LYS A 190 4.60 15.72 -12.92
C LYS A 190 3.53 15.78 -11.83
N ILE A 191 2.26 15.69 -12.21
CA ILE A 191 1.11 15.80 -11.29
C ILE A 191 1.15 14.70 -10.25
N PHE A 192 1.41 13.45 -10.67
CA PHE A 192 1.53 12.32 -9.75
C PHE A 192 2.75 12.43 -8.84
N PHE A 193 3.88 12.93 -9.34
CA PHE A 193 5.08 13.11 -8.52
C PHE A 193 4.87 14.19 -7.45
N GLU A 194 4.31 15.35 -7.82
CA GLU A 194 3.95 16.41 -6.87
C GLU A 194 2.92 15.93 -5.85
N HIS A 195 1.93 15.15 -6.31
CA HIS A 195 0.97 14.51 -5.43
C HIS A 195 1.65 13.56 -4.43
N LEU A 196 2.57 12.70 -4.88
CA LEU A 196 3.33 11.81 -3.99
C LEU A 196 4.10 12.61 -2.94
N MET A 197 4.80 13.68 -3.34
CA MET A 197 5.50 14.56 -2.40
C MET A 197 4.56 15.16 -1.35
N GLN A 198 3.40 15.65 -1.77
CA GLN A 198 2.39 16.20 -0.86
C GLN A 198 1.82 15.13 0.09
N GLU A 199 1.61 13.90 -0.41
CA GLU A 199 1.21 12.79 0.43
C GLU A 199 2.28 12.54 1.49
N MET A 200 3.56 12.42 1.12
CA MET A 200 4.65 12.19 2.08
C MET A 200 4.72 13.25 3.20
N GLN A 201 4.38 14.51 2.89
CA GLN A 201 4.25 15.56 3.90
C GLN A 201 3.03 15.35 4.81
N THR A 202 1.89 14.95 4.22
CA THR A 202 0.64 14.66 4.93
C THR A 202 0.75 13.42 5.81
N LEU A 203 1.56 12.43 5.42
CA LEU A 203 1.81 11.21 6.18
C LEU A 203 2.46 11.48 7.55
N LYS A 204 3.07 12.66 7.75
CA LYS A 204 3.56 13.09 9.08
C LYS A 204 2.43 13.24 10.12
N VAL A 205 1.17 13.33 9.67
CA VAL A 205 -0.02 13.33 10.52
C VAL A 205 -0.41 11.90 10.94
N GLY A 206 0.03 10.89 10.19
CA GLY A 206 -0.14 9.49 10.57
C GLY A 206 0.95 9.05 11.54
N GLU A 207 0.57 8.38 12.62
CA GLU A 207 1.52 7.94 13.66
C GLU A 207 2.09 6.54 13.39
N TRP A 208 1.46 5.77 12.48
CA TRP A 208 1.83 4.39 12.16
C TRP A 208 1.87 4.11 10.65
N TRP A 209 2.82 3.26 10.25
CA TRP A 209 3.07 2.83 8.87
C TRP A 209 3.08 1.29 8.83
N LEU A 210 2.15 0.68 8.10
CA LEU A 210 1.93 -0.79 8.09
C LEU A 210 2.26 -1.41 6.72
N CYS A 211 2.81 -2.63 6.70
CA CYS A 211 3.19 -3.40 5.49
C CYS A 211 2.95 -4.92 5.64
N ILE A 212 2.69 -5.64 4.53
CA ILE A 212 2.31 -7.07 4.48
C ILE A 212 3.34 -7.86 3.66
N CYS A 213 3.74 -9.06 4.13
CA CYS A 213 4.72 -9.93 3.45
C CYS A 213 4.20 -11.36 3.26
N ALA A 214 4.50 -11.99 2.12
CA ALA A 214 4.23 -13.41 1.85
C ALA A 214 5.50 -14.10 1.31
N GLY A 215 5.90 -15.23 1.92
CA GLY A 215 7.17 -15.92 1.67
C GLY A 215 7.08 -17.05 0.62
N VAL A 216 7.09 -16.69 -0.66
CA VAL A 216 7.08 -17.63 -1.81
C VAL A 216 8.22 -17.25 -2.78
N PRO A 217 8.86 -18.20 -3.51
CA PRO A 217 9.82 -17.87 -4.56
C PRO A 217 9.18 -17.11 -5.73
N PHE A 218 9.95 -16.27 -6.42
CA PHE A 218 9.42 -15.39 -7.49
C PHE A 218 10.15 -15.56 -8.82
N LEU A 219 9.38 -15.65 -9.90
CA LEU A 219 9.85 -15.33 -11.26
C LEU A 219 9.48 -13.86 -11.54
N CYS A 220 10.48 -12.99 -11.67
CA CYS A 220 10.24 -11.55 -11.75
C CYS A 220 10.12 -11.05 -13.19
N TRP A 221 8.93 -10.53 -13.53
CA TRP A 221 8.65 -9.77 -14.74
C TRP A 221 8.09 -8.38 -14.39
N PRO A 222 8.93 -7.41 -14.01
CA PRO A 222 8.46 -6.08 -13.67
C PRO A 222 7.89 -5.36 -14.89
N CYS A 223 6.75 -4.71 -14.71
CA CYS A 223 6.07 -3.95 -15.76
C CYS A 223 6.21 -2.44 -15.54
N THR A 224 6.06 -1.96 -14.30
CA THR A 224 6.05 -0.52 -13.99
C THR A 224 6.39 -0.24 -12.52
N THR A 225 6.57 1.03 -12.17
CA THR A 225 6.70 1.56 -10.79
C THR A 225 7.79 0.87 -9.96
N ASP A 226 7.52 0.64 -8.68
CA ASP A 226 8.36 -0.05 -7.74
C ASP A 226 8.63 -1.53 -8.06
N GLN A 227 7.98 -2.13 -9.07
CA GLN A 227 8.22 -3.53 -9.40
C GLN A 227 9.67 -3.79 -9.82
N PHE A 228 10.32 -2.81 -10.45
CA PHE A 228 11.75 -2.92 -10.79
C PHE A 228 12.63 -2.96 -9.55
N LEU A 229 12.30 -2.15 -8.53
CA LEU A 229 12.98 -2.16 -7.24
C LEU A 229 12.70 -3.45 -6.45
N ASN A 230 11.46 -3.92 -6.47
CA ASN A 230 11.11 -5.18 -5.84
C ASN A 230 11.85 -6.35 -6.52
N LYS A 231 12.02 -6.33 -7.86
CA LYS A 231 12.84 -7.30 -8.60
C LYS A 231 14.29 -7.32 -8.10
N SER A 232 14.95 -6.17 -7.93
CA SER A 232 16.35 -6.16 -7.49
C SER A 232 16.51 -6.74 -6.09
N TYR A 233 15.57 -6.46 -5.19
CA TYR A 233 15.55 -7.11 -3.88
C TYR A 233 15.39 -8.63 -3.97
N ILE A 234 14.45 -9.10 -4.78
CA ILE A 234 14.17 -10.53 -4.94
C ILE A 234 15.35 -11.27 -5.56
N CYS A 235 15.93 -10.74 -6.63
CA CYS A 235 16.97 -11.39 -7.42
C CYS A 235 18.37 -11.22 -6.83
N ASP A 236 18.71 -10.01 -6.39
CA ASP A 236 20.10 -9.65 -6.11
C ASP A 236 20.40 -9.65 -4.61
N VAL A 237 19.42 -9.25 -3.78
CA VAL A 237 19.59 -9.10 -2.33
C VAL A 237 19.19 -10.37 -1.58
N TRP A 238 17.92 -10.76 -1.68
CA TRP A 238 17.39 -11.95 -1.01
C TRP A 238 17.73 -13.22 -1.78
N LYS A 239 17.96 -13.10 -3.10
CA LYS A 239 18.27 -14.21 -4.00
C LYS A 239 17.23 -15.33 -3.92
N ILE A 240 15.96 -14.98 -3.77
CA ILE A 240 14.82 -15.91 -3.66
C ILE A 240 14.05 -16.03 -4.98
N GLY A 241 14.59 -15.48 -6.06
CA GLY A 241 13.94 -15.49 -7.35
C GLY A 241 14.91 -15.14 -8.47
N VAL A 242 14.43 -15.31 -9.70
CA VAL A 242 15.20 -14.98 -10.91
C VAL A 242 14.40 -14.00 -11.76
N GLY A 243 15.13 -13.10 -12.42
CA GLY A 243 14.56 -12.13 -13.34
C GLY A 243 14.50 -12.69 -14.75
N LEU A 244 13.44 -12.35 -15.48
CA LEU A 244 13.43 -12.49 -16.93
C LEU A 244 14.28 -11.40 -17.56
N GLU A 245 15.01 -11.79 -18.61
CA GLU A 245 15.84 -10.91 -19.41
C GLU A 245 15.16 -10.68 -20.77
N LYS A 246 15.22 -9.44 -21.24
CA LYS A 246 14.74 -9.06 -22.58
C LYS A 246 15.88 -9.26 -23.56
N ASP A 247 15.55 -9.73 -24.77
CA ASP A 247 16.49 -9.76 -25.87
C ASP A 247 16.78 -8.35 -26.42
N GLU A 248 17.62 -8.26 -27.45
CA GLU A 248 18.00 -7.01 -28.12
C GLU A 248 16.79 -6.22 -28.68
N THR A 249 15.65 -6.90 -28.90
CA THR A 249 14.41 -6.26 -29.38
C THR A 249 13.51 -5.79 -28.24
N GLY A 250 13.91 -6.03 -26.98
CA GLY A 250 13.13 -5.69 -25.80
C GLY A 250 12.03 -6.69 -25.46
N ILE A 251 12.02 -7.87 -26.12
CA ILE A 251 11.01 -8.92 -25.95
C ILE A 251 11.58 -10.02 -25.05
N VAL A 252 10.73 -10.61 -24.21
CA VAL A 252 11.09 -11.82 -23.45
C VAL A 252 10.64 -13.03 -24.26
N SER A 253 11.58 -13.88 -24.65
CA SER A 253 11.30 -15.06 -25.46
C SER A 253 10.66 -16.19 -24.64
N ARG A 254 9.94 -17.08 -25.32
CA ARG A 254 9.38 -18.29 -24.68
C ARG A 254 10.50 -19.17 -24.11
N GLU A 255 11.63 -19.22 -24.80
CA GLU A 255 12.82 -20.00 -24.44
C GLU A 255 13.42 -19.48 -23.14
N GLU A 256 13.49 -18.16 -22.97
CA GLU A 256 13.96 -17.51 -21.74
C GLU A 256 13.01 -17.80 -20.57
N ILE A 257 11.69 -17.69 -20.78
CA ILE A 257 10.70 -18.04 -19.75
C ILE A 257 10.89 -19.49 -19.32
N LYS A 258 10.95 -20.42 -20.27
CA LYS A 258 11.12 -21.84 -19.97
C LYS A 258 12.41 -22.09 -19.19
N LYS A 259 13.53 -21.53 -19.64
CA LYS A 259 14.83 -21.66 -18.99
C LYS A 259 14.80 -21.18 -17.54
N LYS A 260 14.21 -20.01 -17.27
CA LYS A 260 14.13 -19.45 -15.90
C LYS A 260 13.15 -20.22 -15.01
N VAL A 261 12.06 -20.75 -15.57
CA VAL A 261 11.15 -21.67 -14.85
C VAL A 261 11.87 -22.96 -14.48
N ASP A 262 12.54 -23.60 -15.43
CA ASP A 262 13.29 -24.84 -15.19
C ASP A 262 14.37 -24.61 -14.13
N GLN A 263 15.10 -23.48 -14.20
CA GLN A 263 16.06 -23.07 -13.17
C GLN A 263 15.39 -22.94 -11.79
N LEU A 264 14.31 -22.18 -11.69
CA LEU A 264 13.65 -21.89 -10.41
C LEU A 264 13.15 -23.17 -9.71
N LEU A 265 12.70 -24.16 -10.48
CA LEU A 265 12.15 -25.41 -9.94
C LEU A 265 13.23 -26.36 -9.39
N VAL A 266 14.45 -26.31 -9.91
CA VAL A 266 15.55 -27.22 -9.52
C VAL A 266 16.58 -26.57 -8.60
N ASP A 267 16.57 -25.24 -8.48
CA ASP A 267 17.53 -24.49 -7.66
C ASP A 267 17.20 -24.63 -6.16
N GLU A 268 17.84 -25.61 -5.51
CA GLU A 268 17.69 -25.89 -4.09
C GLU A 268 18.19 -24.75 -3.20
N ASP A 269 19.09 -23.90 -3.68
CA ASP A 269 19.59 -22.73 -2.96
C ASP A 269 18.51 -21.63 -2.89
N ILE A 270 17.85 -21.32 -4.00
CA ILE A 270 16.70 -20.40 -4.06
C ILE A 270 15.59 -20.93 -3.16
N LYS A 271 15.29 -22.23 -3.25
CA LYS A 271 14.27 -22.88 -2.44
C LYS A 271 14.62 -22.82 -0.95
N GLY A 272 15.86 -23.10 -0.57
CA GLY A 272 16.34 -23.02 0.81
C GLY A 272 16.22 -21.61 1.39
N ARG A 273 16.63 -20.58 0.66
CA ARG A 273 16.46 -19.18 1.09
C ARG A 273 14.99 -18.77 1.20
N SER A 274 14.16 -19.22 0.26
CA SER A 274 12.71 -18.94 0.27
C SER A 274 12.03 -19.59 1.47
N LEU A 275 12.38 -20.83 1.81
CA LEU A 275 11.87 -21.51 3.00
C LEU A 275 12.29 -20.80 4.29
N LYS A 276 13.55 -20.35 4.38
CA LYS A 276 14.03 -19.55 5.51
C LYS A 276 13.25 -18.24 5.65
N LEU A 277 12.97 -17.55 4.53
CA LEU A 277 12.16 -16.32 4.56
C LEU A 277 10.72 -16.59 4.99
N LYS A 278 10.14 -17.70 4.54
CA LYS A 278 8.81 -18.15 4.97
C LYS A 278 8.78 -18.43 6.47
N GLU A 279 9.77 -19.14 7.00
CA GLU A 279 9.90 -19.42 8.43
C GLU A 279 10.04 -18.14 9.25
N MET A 280 10.91 -17.21 8.83
CA MET A 280 11.04 -15.90 9.46
C MET A 280 9.69 -15.13 9.46
N THR A 281 8.93 -15.20 8.38
CA THR A 281 7.61 -14.56 8.29
C THR A 281 6.62 -15.21 9.27
N ILE A 282 6.55 -16.54 9.33
CA ILE A 282 5.69 -17.29 10.26
C ILE A 282 6.04 -16.95 11.72
N ASN A 283 7.33 -16.95 12.05
CA ASN A 283 7.81 -16.63 13.40
C ASN A 283 7.49 -15.19 13.83
N ASN A 284 7.33 -14.25 12.88
CA ASN A 284 6.97 -12.88 13.18
C ASN A 284 5.46 -12.68 13.37
N ILE A 285 4.62 -13.47 12.70
CA ILE A 285 3.14 -13.34 12.79
C ILE A 285 2.52 -14.19 13.90
N GLN A 286 3.19 -15.26 14.35
CA GLN A 286 2.71 -16.08 15.46
C GLN A 286 2.65 -15.28 16.77
N GLU A 287 1.92 -15.81 17.76
CA GLU A 287 1.81 -15.21 19.08
C GLU A 287 3.21 -14.98 19.69
N GLY A 288 3.44 -13.75 20.18
CA GLY A 288 4.75 -13.34 20.71
C GLY A 288 5.78 -12.92 19.65
N GLY A 289 5.51 -13.12 18.36
CA GLY A 289 6.29 -12.60 17.24
C GLY A 289 6.23 -11.08 17.11
N GLN A 290 7.18 -10.47 16.39
CA GLN A 290 7.29 -9.01 16.34
C GLN A 290 6.08 -8.34 15.65
N SER A 291 5.58 -8.90 14.55
CA SER A 291 4.40 -8.35 13.86
C SER A 291 3.14 -8.51 14.71
N SER A 292 3.00 -9.63 15.43
CA SER A 292 1.90 -9.82 16.40
C SER A 292 1.96 -8.79 17.53
N LYS A 293 3.14 -8.55 18.11
CA LYS A 293 3.36 -7.50 19.11
C LYS A 293 3.02 -6.11 18.56
N ASN A 294 3.49 -5.78 17.36
CA ASN A 294 3.20 -4.49 16.73
C ASN A 294 1.69 -4.30 16.50
N LEU A 295 0.97 -5.35 16.08
CA LEU A 295 -0.47 -5.29 15.93
C LEU A 295 -1.17 -5.03 17.26
N ASN A 296 -0.77 -5.71 18.34
CA ASN A 296 -1.32 -5.47 19.67
C ASN A 296 -1.04 -4.04 20.15
N PHE A 297 0.18 -3.55 19.99
CA PHE A 297 0.52 -2.16 20.31
C PHE A 297 -0.31 -1.16 19.49
N PHE A 298 -0.49 -1.42 18.20
CA PHE A 298 -1.32 -0.59 17.33
C PHE A 298 -2.78 -0.54 17.80
N MET A 299 -3.37 -1.69 18.14
CA MET A 299 -4.74 -1.76 18.64
C MET A 299 -4.91 -1.06 20.00
N GLU A 300 -3.95 -1.22 20.91
CA GLU A 300 -3.94 -0.49 22.19
C GLU A 300 -3.78 1.02 22.01
N TRP A 301 -2.86 1.43 21.13
CA TRP A 301 -2.67 2.83 20.77
C TRP A 301 -3.91 3.44 20.12
N ALA A 302 -4.69 2.66 19.36
CA ALA A 302 -5.88 3.14 18.67
C ALA A 302 -7.14 3.27 19.54
N LYS A 303 -7.09 2.87 20.83
CA LYS A 303 -8.17 3.15 21.80
C LYS A 303 -8.30 4.65 22.07
#